data_AF-A0A530C3Q4-F1
#
_entry.id   AF-A0A530C3Q4-F1
#
_cell.length_a   1.000
_cell.length_b   1.000
_cell.length_c   1.000
_cell.angle_alpha   90.00
_cell.angle_beta   90.00
_cell.angle_gamma   90.00
#
_symmetry.space_group_name_H-M   'P 1'
#
loop_
_entity.id
_entity.type
_entity.pdbx_description
1 polymer ?
#
loop_
_entity_poly.entity_id
_entity_poly.type
_entity_poly.pdbx_seq_one_letter_code
_entity_poly.pdbx_strand_id
1 'polypeptide(L)' 'MITEIKPVIRHIPAALKRKCPAQWLKPGAKFGDPIDGAKSTGDLLDRGDTNKSNLLICAARMNKIIEWDKE' A
#
# COMPACT_ATOMS: atom_id res chain seq x y z
N MET A 1 -44.93 14.02 2.37
CA MET A 1 -44.62 12.58 2.25
C MET A 1 -43.37 12.49 1.40
N ILE A 2 -42.22 12.11 1.98
CA ILE A 2 -41.00 11.85 1.20
C ILE A 2 -41.18 10.46 0.58
N THR A 3 -41.12 10.36 -0.74
CA THR A 3 -41.51 9.15 -1.48
C THR A 3 -40.34 8.24 -1.89
N GLU A 4 -39.10 8.74 -1.86
CA GLU A 4 -37.91 7.90 -2.14
C GLU A 4 -36.63 8.61 -1.66
N ILE A 5 -35.75 7.89 -0.96
CA ILE A 5 -34.39 8.37 -0.63
C ILE A 5 -33.42 7.65 -1.58
N LYS A 6 -32.82 8.38 -2.53
CA LYS A 6 -31.73 7.87 -3.37
C LYS A 6 -30.40 8.35 -2.81
N PRO A 7 -29.63 7.50 -2.11
CA PRO A 7 -28.29 7.87 -1.67
C PRO A 7 -27.40 8.05 -2.90
N VAL A 8 -26.84 9.25 -3.08
CA VAL A 8 -25.78 9.47 -4.07
C VAL A 8 -24.48 9.01 -3.44
N ILE A 9 -24.02 7.82 -3.82
CA ILE A 9 -22.70 7.30 -3.42
C ILE A 9 -21.64 8.13 -4.14
N ARG A 10 -20.78 8.81 -3.37
CA ARG A 10 -19.68 9.61 -3.91
C ARG A 10 -18.39 8.81 -3.80
N HIS A 11 -17.88 8.36 -4.93
CA HIS A 11 -16.59 7.69 -4.98
C HIS A 11 -15.42 8.68 -4.92
N ILE A 12 -14.31 8.24 -4.33
CA ILE A 12 -13.06 8.96 -4.32
C ILE A 12 -12.51 9.03 -5.77
N PRO A 13 -12.06 10.21 -6.25
CA PRO A 13 -11.38 10.32 -7.55
C PRO A 13 -10.22 9.33 -7.70
N ALA A 14 -10.09 8.70 -8.87
CA ALA A 14 -9.09 7.66 -9.11
C ALA A 14 -7.65 8.13 -8.83
N ALA A 15 -7.34 9.40 -9.09
CA ALA A 15 -6.04 10.01 -8.82
C ALA A 15 -5.65 9.97 -7.32
N LEU A 16 -6.63 9.95 -6.42
CA LEU A 16 -6.41 9.91 -4.96
C LEU A 16 -6.39 8.48 -4.40
N LYS A 17 -6.73 7.47 -5.22
CA LYS A 17 -6.71 6.03 -4.86
C LYS A 17 -5.43 5.32 -5.28
N ARG A 18 -4.32 6.05 -5.42
CA ARG A 18 -3.04 5.45 -5.83
C ARG A 18 -2.54 4.49 -4.76
N LYS A 19 -2.24 3.25 -5.15
CA LYS A 19 -1.59 2.28 -4.26
C LYS A 19 -0.17 2.75 -3.90
N CYS A 20 0.24 2.43 -2.68
CA CYS A 20 1.63 2.60 -2.28
C CYS A 20 2.54 1.71 -3.14
N PRO A 21 3.80 2.11 -3.36
CA PRO A 21 4.76 1.27 -4.06
C PRO A 21 4.95 -0.05 -3.29
N ALA A 22 5.36 -1.10 -4.02
CA ALA A 22 5.73 -2.35 -3.40
C ALA A 22 6.95 -2.16 -2.49
N GLN A 23 7.01 -2.93 -1.40
CA GLN A 23 8.24 -3.03 -0.62
C GLN A 23 9.37 -3.58 -1.49
N TRP A 24 10.58 -3.08 -1.28
CA TRP A 24 11.77 -3.68 -1.86
C TRP A 24 12.02 -5.05 -1.23
N LEU A 25 12.33 -6.04 -2.06
CA LEU A 25 12.80 -7.37 -1.67
C LEU A 25 13.92 -7.78 -2.61
N LYS A 26 14.96 -8.42 -2.08
CA LYS A 26 15.99 -9.02 -2.93
C LYS A 26 15.36 -10.11 -3.81
N PRO A 27 15.79 -10.29 -5.07
CA PRO A 27 15.31 -11.40 -5.89
C PRO A 27 15.45 -12.75 -5.18
N GLY A 28 14.34 -13.49 -5.09
CA GLY A 28 14.25 -14.76 -4.38
C GLY A 28 13.99 -14.65 -2.86
N ALA A 29 14.02 -13.45 -2.29
CA ALA A 29 13.62 -13.22 -0.90
C ALA A 29 12.11 -13.33 -0.72
N LYS A 30 11.69 -13.80 0.45
CA LYS A 30 10.30 -13.95 0.85
C LYS A 30 9.93 -12.91 1.89
N PHE A 31 8.61 -12.68 2.03
CA PHE A 31 8.09 -11.86 3.11
C PHE A 31 8.48 -12.46 4.46
N GLY A 32 9.07 -11.64 5.33
CA GLY A 32 9.56 -12.06 6.64
C GLY A 32 11.04 -12.44 6.67
N ASP A 33 11.71 -12.50 5.51
CA ASP A 33 13.17 -12.67 5.49
C ASP A 33 13.86 -11.51 6.21
N PRO A 34 14.92 -11.77 6.99
CA PRO A 34 15.69 -10.73 7.65
C PRO A 34 16.17 -9.69 6.63
N ILE A 35 15.94 -8.41 6.95
CA ILE A 35 16.38 -7.27 6.13
C ILE A 35 15.99 -7.45 4.64
N ASP A 36 14.79 -7.96 4.38
CA ASP A 36 14.24 -8.10 3.02
C ASP A 36 15.10 -9.00 2.09
N GLY A 37 15.86 -9.92 2.70
CA GLY A 37 16.76 -10.83 2.02
C GLY A 37 18.12 -10.23 1.62
N ALA A 38 18.46 -9.03 2.09
CA ALA A 38 19.77 -8.44 1.88
C ALA A 38 20.89 -9.30 2.47
N LYS A 39 21.97 -9.51 1.71
CA LYS A 39 23.14 -10.34 2.11
C LYS A 39 24.46 -9.59 2.08
N SER A 40 24.47 -8.38 1.52
CA SER A 40 25.66 -7.55 1.34
C SER A 40 25.34 -6.08 1.57
N THR A 41 26.38 -5.27 1.79
CA THR A 41 26.23 -3.81 1.86
C THR A 41 25.67 -3.20 0.57
N GLY A 42 26.02 -3.78 -0.59
CA GLY A 42 25.45 -3.38 -1.88
C GLY A 42 23.93 -3.54 -1.92
N ASP A 43 23.41 -4.65 -1.39
CA ASP A 43 21.96 -4.87 -1.30
C ASP A 43 21.26 -3.81 -0.43
N LEU A 44 21.93 -3.31 0.61
CA LEU A 44 21.39 -2.26 1.48
C LEU A 44 21.36 -0.89 0.78
N LEU A 45 22.34 -0.61 -0.08
CA LEU A 45 22.37 0.59 -0.92
C LEU A 45 21.25 0.53 -1.97
N ASP A 46 21.08 -0.62 -2.62
CA ASP A 46 20.03 -0.83 -3.63
C ASP A 46 18.61 -0.78 -3.03
N ARG A 47 18.45 -1.29 -1.80
CA ARG A 47 17.22 -1.16 -1.02
C ARG A 47 16.90 0.29 -0.67
N GLY A 48 17.93 1.12 -0.48
CA GLY A 48 17.82 2.47 0.06
C GLY A 48 17.31 2.50 1.51
N ASP A 49 17.23 3.71 2.10
CA ASP A 49 16.58 3.94 3.39
C ASP A 49 15.05 3.89 3.24
N THR A 50 14.56 2.76 2.75
CA THR A 50 13.13 2.51 2.66
C THR A 50 12.64 2.23 4.08
N ASN A 51 11.97 3.21 4.69
CA ASN A 51 11.26 3.02 5.95
C ASN A 51 10.08 2.05 5.73
N LYS A 52 10.43 0.75 5.72
CA LYS A 52 9.55 -0.37 5.42
C LYS A 52 8.30 -0.33 6.28
N SER A 53 8.47 -0.06 7.58
CA SER A 53 7.36 0.00 8.52
C SER A 53 6.33 1.04 8.12
N ASN A 54 6.77 2.27 7.81
CA ASN A 54 5.87 3.33 7.36
C ASN A 54 5.20 2.99 6.02
N LEU A 55 5.96 2.44 5.06
CA LEU A 55 5.41 2.01 3.78
C LEU A 55 4.30 0.96 3.95
N LEU A 56 4.53 -0.05 4.78
CA LEU A 56 3.56 -1.12 5.05
C LEU A 56 2.29 -0.58 5.73
N ILE A 57 2.45 0.33 6.70
CA ILE A 57 1.31 0.97 7.38
C ILE A 57 0.50 1.80 6.38
N CYS A 58 1.17 2.62 5.56
CA CYS A 58 0.50 3.41 4.52
C CYS A 58 -0.22 2.52 3.50
N ALA A 59 0.43 1.45 3.03
CA ALA A 59 -0.15 0.51 2.08
C ALA A 59 -1.41 -0.15 2.66
N ALA A 60 -1.37 -0.61 3.92
CA ALA A 60 -2.52 -1.20 4.59
C ALA A 60 -3.69 -0.22 4.71
N ARG A 61 -3.42 1.05 5.07
CA ARG A 61 -4.46 2.09 5.15
C ARG A 61 -5.08 2.39 3.79
N MET A 62 -4.25 2.57 2.77
CA MET A 62 -4.73 2.84 1.41
C MET A 62 -5.56 1.68 0.87
N ASN A 63 -5.16 0.43 1.11
CA ASN A 63 -5.95 -0.73 0.70
C ASN A 63 -7.33 -0.74 1.36
N LYS A 64 -7.44 -0.39 2.65
CA LYS A 64 -8.74 -0.28 3.32
C LYS A 64 -9.62 0.81 2.72
N ILE A 65 -9.06 1.99 2.41
CA ILE A 65 -9.80 3.09 1.77
C ILE A 65 -10.28 2.68 0.37
N ILE A 66 -9.41 2.05 -0.41
CA ILE A 66 -9.74 1.60 -1.76
C ILE A 66 -10.83 0.51 -1.73
N GLU A 67 -10.80 -0.38 -0.73
CA GLU A 67 -11.83 -1.40 -0.57
C GLU A 67 -13.17 -0.79 -0.14
N TRP A 68 -13.15 0.11 0.84
CA TRP A 68 -14.33 0.85 1.29
C TRP A 68 -15.00 1.63 0.15
N ASP A 69 -14.22 2.24 -0.75
CA ASP A 69 -14.75 3.01 -1.88
C ASP A 69 -15.43 2.14 -2.97
N LYS A 70 -15.38 0.81 -2.87
CA LYS A 70 -16.12 -0.10 -3.76
C LYS A 70 -17.55 -0.38 -3.26
N GLU A 71 -17.82 -0.15 -1.99
CA GLU A 71 -19.14 -0.30 -1.36
C GLU A 71 -20.08 0.85 -1.75
#